data_AF-A0A5S4HJX1-F1
#
_entry.id   AF-A0A5S4HJX1-F1
#
_cell.length_a   1.000
_cell.length_b   1.000
_cell.length_c   1.000
_cell.angle_alpha   90.00
_cell.angle_beta   90.00
_cell.angle_gamma   90.00
#
_symmetry.space_group_name_H-M   'P 1'
#
loop_
_entity.id
_entity.type
_entity.pdbx_description
1 polymer ?
#
loop_
_entity_poly.entity_id
_entity_poly.type
_entity_poly.pdbx_seq_one_letter_code
_entity_poly.pdbx_strand_id
1 'polypeptide(L)'
;MTPSGGHPRQERPTDFFISYSPADERWAAWIAWQLEAAGHRTMMQAWDFVPGTNFIDYMDRGLSEAKAVVAVLSRNYLRSRYGRLEWMAALRADPDDPARKLVTVRIEDCPIDGLLSTITYVDLVGVDDPDEARGLLMRRIQEALAGHARPLDGPGFPGGGSPAPNGGGVPPGRLEGAEGPQEPVGERPARRAPAAAPAFPAAGGGAEPRERLSVLHVSGPRFGRTLAEPGEPTTAAELQDRIWSDVTRLADAGVPRPDLLVVTGNLTHSGSRREFAEALSFLTSLRALLGLEAQRVVIVPGTHDVTRAACQAYFSSCEADDIEPQPPYWPKWRHYAGLFKEFYQGIDALIFDSAQPWTLFPVPDLRVVVAGLNSTLPQTHREEDRYGRVGQAQAAWFNERLRHFEGEGWLRLGAVEHTPIAGEPGALRDPDTVETLLGGHVNVFFQGTESELGAVPLLGGGAPSVPALGPGRHQTVVLTRDGMERWIPERAAQRGPERLERSWEGVAGQDAGLVPSGAERR
;
A
#
# COMPACT_ATOMS: atom_id res chain seq x y z
N MET A 1 30.48 49.29 -10.59
CA MET A 1 29.04 48.96 -10.52
C MET A 1 28.91 47.47 -10.75
N THR A 2 28.77 46.72 -9.67
CA THR A 2 28.57 45.27 -9.61
C THR A 2 27.31 45.05 -8.78
N PRO A 3 26.30 44.30 -9.23
CA PRO A 3 25.06 44.15 -8.51
C PRO A 3 25.24 43.13 -7.37
N SER A 4 24.72 43.50 -6.19
CA SER A 4 24.74 42.71 -4.96
C SER A 4 23.93 41.42 -5.12
N GLY A 5 24.54 40.30 -4.70
CA GLY A 5 23.93 38.97 -4.71
C GLY A 5 22.71 38.88 -3.79
N GLY A 6 21.64 38.29 -4.31
CA GLY A 6 20.41 38.03 -3.58
C GLY A 6 20.60 36.97 -2.50
N HIS A 7 20.02 37.24 -1.32
CA HIS A 7 19.84 36.24 -0.27
C HIS A 7 19.01 35.05 -0.78
N PRO A 8 19.36 33.80 -0.42
CA PRO A 8 18.49 32.66 -0.67
C PRO A 8 17.19 32.84 0.11
N ARG A 9 16.05 32.71 -0.59
CA ARG A 9 14.70 32.77 0.00
C ARG A 9 14.57 31.65 1.05
N GLN A 10 14.38 32.02 2.32
CA GLN A 10 14.05 31.06 3.39
C GLN A 10 12.70 30.42 3.09
N GLU A 11 12.70 29.11 2.85
CA GLU A 11 11.49 28.29 2.92
C GLU A 11 10.93 28.39 4.35
N ARG A 12 9.62 28.62 4.50
CA ARG A 12 9.02 28.76 5.84
C ARG A 12 9.15 27.39 6.59
N PRO A 13 9.23 27.34 7.93
CA PRO A 13 9.46 26.09 8.69
C PRO A 13 8.23 25.16 8.72
N THR A 14 8.39 23.84 8.69
CA THR A 14 7.28 22.85 8.84
C THR A 14 6.61 22.97 10.21
N ASP A 15 5.27 22.93 10.27
CA ASP A 15 4.55 23.04 11.55
C ASP A 15 4.40 21.68 12.23
N PHE A 16 3.98 20.65 11.49
CA PHE A 16 3.77 19.30 12.02
C PHE A 16 4.46 18.22 11.19
N PHE A 17 5.12 17.28 11.85
CA PHE A 17 5.58 16.03 11.24
C PHE A 17 4.62 14.90 11.63
N ILE A 18 4.03 14.21 10.66
CA ILE A 18 3.09 13.11 10.92
C ILE A 18 3.87 11.80 10.92
N SER A 19 4.00 11.21 12.11
CA SER A 19 4.66 9.93 12.38
C SER A 19 3.60 8.84 12.52
N TYR A 20 3.66 7.82 11.66
CA TYR A 20 2.63 6.79 11.54
C TYR A 20 3.24 5.48 11.01
N SER A 21 2.57 4.35 11.24
CA SER A 21 2.90 3.11 10.53
C SER A 21 2.24 3.18 9.15
N PRO A 22 2.90 2.75 8.06
CA PRO A 22 2.27 2.71 6.74
C PRO A 22 1.00 1.87 6.62
N ALA A 23 0.74 0.97 7.59
CA ALA A 23 -0.56 0.29 7.70
C ALA A 23 -1.71 1.26 8.07
N ASP A 24 -1.39 2.40 8.67
CA ASP A 24 -2.32 3.43 9.14
C ASP A 24 -2.30 4.68 8.24
N GLU A 25 -1.82 4.54 6.99
CA GLU A 25 -1.64 5.65 6.05
C GLU A 25 -2.92 6.46 5.84
N ARG A 26 -4.10 5.82 5.80
CA ARG A 26 -5.39 6.52 5.69
C ARG A 26 -5.68 7.45 6.86
N TRP A 27 -5.40 7.03 8.09
CA TRP A 27 -5.55 7.87 9.28
C TRP A 27 -4.55 9.03 9.27
N ALA A 28 -3.29 8.74 8.95
CA ALA A 28 -2.25 9.75 8.86
C ALA A 28 -2.57 10.81 7.78
N ALA A 29 -3.00 10.37 6.60
CA ALA A 29 -3.42 11.23 5.50
C ALA A 29 -4.63 12.10 5.88
N TRP A 30 -5.63 11.53 6.57
CA TRP A 30 -6.77 12.29 7.07
C TRP A 30 -6.36 13.34 8.10
N ILE A 31 -5.54 12.98 9.09
CA ILE A 31 -5.00 13.91 10.11
C ILE A 31 -4.21 15.05 9.44
N ALA A 32 -3.32 14.72 8.50
CA ALA A 32 -2.53 15.68 7.75
C ALA A 32 -3.43 16.66 7.00
N TRP A 33 -4.45 16.15 6.29
CA TRP A 33 -5.43 16.98 5.58
C TRP A 33 -6.18 17.93 6.51
N GLN A 34 -6.66 17.46 7.67
CA GLN A 34 -7.37 18.33 8.62
C GLN A 34 -6.48 19.45 9.15
N LEU A 35 -5.21 19.15 9.40
CA LEU A 35 -4.20 20.12 9.82
C LEU A 35 -3.92 21.17 8.74
N GLU A 36 -3.77 20.75 7.47
CA GLU A 36 -3.57 21.67 6.36
C GLU A 36 -4.80 22.53 6.07
N ALA A 37 -6.00 21.96 6.18
CA ALA A 37 -7.26 22.70 6.07
C ALA A 37 -7.41 23.75 7.19
N ALA A 38 -6.75 23.56 8.34
CA ALA A 38 -6.67 24.53 9.43
C ALA A 38 -5.54 25.57 9.25
N GLY A 39 -4.79 25.52 8.15
CA GLY A 39 -3.73 26.46 7.80
C GLY A 39 -2.34 26.09 8.31
N HIS A 40 -2.16 24.89 8.86
CA HIS A 40 -0.85 24.40 9.27
C HIS A 40 -0.10 23.73 8.10
N ARG A 41 1.23 23.72 8.13
CA ARG A 41 2.02 22.95 7.15
C ARG A 41 2.46 21.61 7.73
N THR A 42 2.05 20.55 7.06
CA THR A 42 2.40 19.18 7.45
C THR A 42 3.54 18.64 6.61
N MET A 43 4.25 17.67 7.17
CA MET A 43 5.21 16.84 6.48
C MET A 43 4.83 15.38 6.73
N MET A 44 4.61 14.62 5.66
CA MET A 44 4.23 13.21 5.75
C MET A 44 4.92 12.39 4.65
N GLN A 45 5.46 11.22 5.04
CA GLN A 45 6.22 10.36 4.14
C GLN A 45 5.45 10.00 2.85
N ALA A 46 4.14 9.78 2.92
CA ALA A 46 3.33 9.40 1.75
C ALA A 46 3.15 10.55 0.74
N TRP A 47 3.34 11.82 1.13
CA TRP A 47 3.08 12.99 0.27
C TRP A 47 4.35 13.75 -0.14
N ASP A 48 5.40 13.73 0.69
CA ASP A 48 6.59 14.58 0.51
C ASP A 48 7.86 13.82 0.10
N PHE A 49 7.79 12.52 -0.17
CA PHE A 49 8.97 11.73 -0.53
C PHE A 49 9.42 12.04 -1.98
N VAL A 50 10.54 12.76 -2.11
CA VAL A 50 11.22 12.98 -3.39
C VAL A 50 12.19 11.81 -3.66
N PRO A 51 12.13 11.16 -4.83
CA PRO A 51 13.03 10.06 -5.19
C PRO A 51 14.51 10.46 -5.04
N GLY A 52 15.28 9.63 -4.34
CA GLY A 52 16.72 9.84 -4.08
C GLY A 52 17.08 10.39 -2.70
N THR A 53 16.10 10.67 -1.85
CA THR A 53 16.33 11.14 -0.47
C THR A 53 16.52 9.95 0.47
N ASN A 54 17.59 9.95 1.27
CA ASN A 54 17.79 8.95 2.32
C ASN A 54 16.70 9.12 3.39
N PHE A 55 15.96 8.04 3.67
CA PHE A 55 14.89 8.01 4.66
C PHE A 55 15.34 8.49 6.05
N ILE A 56 16.59 8.21 6.43
CA ILE A 56 17.16 8.68 7.70
C ILE A 56 17.32 10.20 7.72
N ASP A 57 17.74 10.80 6.61
CA ASP A 57 17.90 12.26 6.49
C ASP A 57 16.54 12.95 6.44
N TYR A 58 15.53 12.31 5.84
CA TYR A 58 14.15 12.79 5.88
C TYR A 58 13.59 12.79 7.31
N MET A 59 13.83 11.73 8.09
CA MET A 59 13.44 11.65 9.49
C MET A 59 14.16 12.69 10.35
N ASP A 60 15.48 12.84 10.20
CA ASP A 60 16.27 13.80 10.97
C ASP A 60 15.77 15.23 10.74
N ARG A 61 15.46 15.56 9.47
CA ARG A 61 14.84 16.83 9.12
C ARG A 61 13.42 16.98 9.66
N GLY A 62 12.57 15.96 9.55
CA GLY A 62 11.20 15.98 10.08
C GLY A 62 11.16 16.21 11.59
N LEU A 63 12.03 15.53 12.35
CA LEU A 63 12.16 15.69 13.80
C LEU A 63 12.78 17.03 14.22
N SER A 64 13.77 17.50 13.47
CA SER A 64 14.49 18.75 13.78
C SER A 64 13.75 20.01 13.36
N GLU A 65 13.12 20.01 12.18
CA GLU A 65 12.50 21.19 11.56
C GLU A 65 11.04 21.40 11.98
N ALA A 66 10.30 20.34 12.36
CA ALA A 66 8.89 20.47 12.74
C ALA A 66 8.71 21.07 14.14
N LYS A 67 7.69 21.91 14.33
CA LYS A 67 7.36 22.46 15.65
C LYS A 67 6.86 21.37 16.61
N ALA A 68 6.06 20.43 16.11
CA ALA A 68 5.60 19.26 16.85
C ALA A 68 5.50 18.02 15.95
N VAL A 69 5.63 16.85 16.56
CA VAL A 69 5.43 15.54 15.94
C VAL A 69 4.05 15.03 16.35
N VAL A 70 3.24 14.64 15.36
CA VAL A 70 1.97 13.95 15.59
C VAL A 70 2.19 12.46 15.42
N ALA A 71 2.15 11.70 16.50
CA ALA A 71 2.30 10.24 16.50
C ALA A 71 0.93 9.55 16.44
N VAL A 72 0.66 8.85 15.34
CA VAL A 72 -0.57 8.09 15.13
C VAL A 72 -0.41 6.71 15.76
N LEU A 73 -1.01 6.52 16.93
CA LEU A 73 -0.88 5.32 17.76
C LEU A 73 -1.87 4.23 17.34
N SER A 74 -1.30 3.11 16.91
CA SER A 74 -1.95 1.82 16.61
C SER A 74 -1.08 0.66 17.11
N ARG A 75 -1.57 -0.58 17.05
CA ARG A 75 -0.74 -1.76 17.34
C ARG A 75 0.44 -1.88 16.37
N ASN A 76 0.25 -1.47 15.12
CA ASN A 76 1.29 -1.48 14.08
C ASN A 76 2.37 -0.43 14.37
N TYR A 77 1.95 0.77 14.77
CA TYR A 77 2.86 1.85 15.15
C TYR A 77 3.72 1.50 16.37
N LEU A 78 3.11 0.91 17.42
CA LEU A 78 3.82 0.54 18.65
C LEU A 78 4.80 -0.62 18.46
N ARG A 79 4.55 -1.52 17.49
CA ARG A 79 5.46 -2.63 17.15
C ARG A 79 6.58 -2.20 16.19
N SER A 80 6.34 -1.16 15.38
CA SER A 80 7.33 -0.60 14.46
C SER A 80 8.58 -0.10 15.19
N ARG A 81 9.74 -0.61 14.77
CA ARG A 81 11.05 -0.20 15.29
C ARG A 81 11.31 1.30 15.10
N TYR A 82 10.80 1.88 14.00
CA TYR A 82 10.99 3.29 13.66
C TYR A 82 10.00 4.20 14.38
N GLY A 83 8.72 3.81 14.48
CA GLY A 83 7.73 4.55 15.28
C GLY A 83 8.23 4.76 16.71
N ARG A 84 8.83 3.73 17.32
CA ARG A 84 9.49 3.84 18.63
C ARG A 84 10.65 4.82 18.66
N LEU A 85 11.53 4.83 17.65
CA LEU A 85 12.64 5.76 17.59
C LEU A 85 12.17 7.21 17.38
N GLU A 86 11.12 7.41 16.59
CA GLU A 86 10.56 8.72 16.24
C GLU A 86 9.95 9.43 17.45
N TRP A 87 9.02 8.80 18.18
CA TRP A 87 8.45 9.44 19.38
C TRP A 87 9.46 9.55 20.52
N MET A 88 10.41 8.62 20.64
CA MET A 88 11.49 8.73 21.63
C MET A 88 12.46 9.88 21.30
N ALA A 89 12.73 10.15 20.03
CA ALA A 89 13.53 11.29 19.60
C ALA A 89 12.79 12.62 19.87
N ALA A 90 11.48 12.67 19.59
CA ALA A 90 10.65 13.83 19.91
C ALA A 90 10.60 14.12 21.42
N LEU A 91 10.44 13.10 22.26
CA LEU A 91 10.49 13.21 23.73
C LEU A 91 11.84 13.74 24.25
N ARG A 92 12.96 13.34 23.62
CA ARG A 92 14.29 13.81 24.03
C ARG A 92 14.57 15.25 23.61
N ALA A 93 13.88 15.74 22.59
CA ALA A 93 14.06 17.10 22.08
C ALA A 93 13.49 18.16 23.04
N ASP A 94 12.50 17.81 23.87
CA ASP A 94 11.97 18.67 24.94
C ASP A 94 11.65 17.82 26.19
N PRO A 95 12.65 17.52 27.03
CA PRO A 95 12.49 16.63 28.20
C PRO A 95 11.61 17.22 29.30
N ASP A 96 11.53 18.55 29.38
CA ASP A 96 10.84 19.28 30.45
C ASP A 96 9.34 19.49 30.14
N ASP A 97 8.95 19.58 28.87
CA ASP A 97 7.54 19.62 28.44
C ASP A 97 7.29 18.79 27.16
N PRO A 98 7.25 17.44 27.29
CA PRO A 98 7.18 16.59 26.11
C PRO A 98 5.86 16.68 25.34
N ALA A 99 4.79 17.14 25.98
CA ALA A 99 3.47 17.36 25.36
C ALA A 99 3.47 18.54 24.36
N ARG A 100 4.48 19.41 24.43
CA ARG A 100 4.67 20.52 23.49
C ARG A 100 5.27 20.08 22.16
N LYS A 101 6.11 19.04 22.18
CA LYS A 101 6.83 18.53 21.00
C LYS A 101 6.21 17.26 20.42
N LEU A 102 5.44 16.50 21.21
CA LEU A 102 4.80 15.26 20.80
C LEU A 102 3.29 15.28 21.08
N VAL A 103 2.48 15.20 20.02
CA VAL A 103 1.03 15.03 20.07
C VAL A 103 0.70 13.59 19.70
N THR A 104 0.08 12.85 20.61
CA THR A 104 -0.32 11.45 20.36
C THR A 104 -1.79 11.38 19.95
N VAL A 105 -2.09 10.61 18.89
CA VAL A 105 -3.45 10.38 18.38
C VAL A 105 -3.69 8.88 18.31
N ARG A 106 -4.57 8.35 19.16
CA ARG A 106 -4.91 6.93 19.22
C ARG A 106 -6.06 6.62 18.26
N ILE A 107 -5.81 5.72 17.32
CA ILE A 107 -6.77 5.31 16.27
C ILE A 107 -7.24 3.86 16.43
N GLU A 108 -6.56 3.07 17.25
CA GLU A 108 -6.88 1.68 17.55
C GLU A 108 -6.82 1.44 19.05
N ASP A 109 -7.69 0.58 19.59
CA ASP A 109 -7.57 0.13 20.98
C ASP A 109 -6.34 -0.78 21.13
N CYS A 110 -5.24 -0.18 21.60
CA CYS A 110 -3.96 -0.81 21.83
C CYS A 110 -3.42 -0.46 23.22
N PRO A 111 -2.74 -1.40 23.91
CA PRO A 111 -2.11 -1.10 25.19
C PRO A 111 -0.95 -0.12 24.97
N ILE A 112 -1.07 1.07 25.57
CA ILE A 112 -0.02 2.09 25.56
C ILE A 112 0.76 1.94 26.87
N ASP A 113 1.91 1.29 26.80
CA ASP A 113 2.78 1.04 27.95
C ASP A 113 3.95 2.04 28.02
N GLY A 114 4.53 2.22 29.20
CA GLY A 114 5.78 2.99 29.40
C GLY A 114 5.61 4.50 29.29
N LEU A 115 6.62 5.21 28.78
CA LEU A 115 6.67 6.69 28.73
C LEU A 115 5.56 7.34 27.89
N LEU A 116 4.91 6.60 26.99
CA LEU A 116 3.76 7.12 26.25
C LEU A 116 2.47 7.14 27.08
N SER A 117 2.35 6.30 28.12
CA SER A 117 1.17 6.29 29.00
C SER A 117 1.08 7.55 29.86
N THR A 118 2.18 8.30 30.00
CA THR A 118 2.22 9.57 30.72
C THR A 118 1.85 10.77 29.84
N ILE A 119 1.66 10.58 28.53
CA ILE A 119 1.28 11.62 27.57
C ILE A 119 -0.20 11.46 27.22
N THR A 120 -0.99 12.50 27.48
CA THR A 120 -2.42 12.52 27.13
C THR A 120 -2.61 12.52 25.60
N TYR A 121 -3.27 11.49 25.09
CA TYR A 121 -3.56 11.29 23.68
C TYR A 121 -4.95 11.81 23.27
N VAL A 122 -5.12 12.14 21.99
CA VAL A 122 -6.43 12.24 21.36
C VAL A 122 -6.94 10.84 21.13
N ASP A 123 -8.13 10.52 21.63
CA ASP A 123 -8.75 9.22 21.40
C ASP A 123 -9.76 9.33 20.26
N LEU A 124 -9.43 8.73 19.11
CA LEU A 124 -10.31 8.64 17.96
C LEU A 124 -10.89 7.22 17.81
N VAL A 125 -10.61 6.33 18.77
CA VAL A 125 -11.13 4.95 18.78
C VAL A 125 -12.65 4.97 18.89
N GLY A 126 -13.33 4.37 17.91
CA GLY A 126 -14.79 4.25 17.90
C GLY A 126 -15.55 5.54 17.58
N VAL A 127 -14.86 6.57 17.08
CA VAL A 127 -15.50 7.79 16.58
C VAL A 127 -15.90 7.58 15.11
N ASP A 128 -17.20 7.50 14.85
CA ASP A 128 -17.74 7.25 13.51
C ASP A 128 -18.08 8.53 12.74
N ASP A 129 -18.26 9.66 13.45
CA ASP A 129 -18.56 10.97 12.85
C ASP A 129 -17.27 11.75 12.51
N PRO A 130 -17.00 12.05 11.22
CA PRO A 130 -15.84 12.83 10.80
C PRO A 130 -15.74 14.22 11.42
N ASP A 131 -16.87 14.90 11.68
CA ASP A 131 -16.86 16.26 12.23
C ASP A 131 -16.52 16.24 13.73
N GLU A 132 -17.01 15.24 14.46
CA GLU A 132 -16.61 14.98 15.85
C GLU A 132 -15.12 14.67 15.96
N ALA A 133 -14.61 13.76 15.12
CA ALA A 133 -13.19 13.41 15.08
C ALA A 133 -12.32 14.64 14.79
N ARG A 134 -12.73 15.49 13.84
CA ARG A 134 -12.04 16.75 13.52
C ARG A 134 -12.04 17.68 14.72
N GLY A 135 -13.17 17.84 15.41
CA GLY A 135 -13.29 18.68 16.60
C GLY A 135 -12.34 18.24 17.73
N LEU A 136 -12.29 16.92 18.00
CA LEU A 136 -11.38 16.32 18.99
C LEU A 136 -9.91 16.58 18.64
N LEU A 137 -9.54 16.35 17.38
CA LEU A 137 -8.18 16.56 16.88
C LEU A 137 -7.76 18.03 16.99
N MET A 138 -8.57 18.96 16.47
CA MET A 138 -8.24 20.39 16.46
C MET A 138 -8.15 20.99 17.86
N ARG A 139 -9.04 20.59 18.78
CA ARG A 139 -9.01 21.04 20.18
C ARG A 139 -7.68 20.69 20.83
N ARG A 140 -7.21 19.44 20.66
CA ARG A 140 -5.95 19.00 21.24
C ARG A 140 -4.74 19.70 20.63
N ILE A 141 -4.77 19.92 19.33
CA ILE A 141 -3.68 20.62 18.63
C ILE A 141 -3.58 22.07 19.11
N GLN A 142 -4.71 22.73 19.35
CA GLN A 142 -4.73 24.06 19.97
C GLN A 142 -4.20 24.04 21.41
N GLU A 143 -4.58 23.05 22.23
CA GLU A 143 -4.06 22.88 23.60
C GLU A 143 -2.54 22.65 23.62
N ALA A 144 -2.02 21.81 22.74
CA ALA A 144 -0.59 21.51 22.62
C ALA A 144 0.22 22.73 22.15
N LEU A 145 -0.31 23.51 21.19
CA LEU A 145 0.33 24.74 20.72
C LEU A 145 0.25 25.89 21.74
N ALA A 146 -0.83 25.97 22.51
CA ALA A 146 -1.02 26.99 23.54
C ALA A 146 -0.26 26.68 24.84
N GLY A 147 0.10 25.41 25.10
CA GLY A 147 0.79 24.95 26.31
C GLY A 147 -0.07 24.97 27.59
N HIS A 148 -1.38 25.24 27.47
CA HIS A 148 -2.30 25.46 28.58
C HIS A 148 -3.70 24.98 28.19
N ALA A 149 -4.26 23.99 28.89
CA ALA A 149 -5.68 23.63 28.75
C ALA A 149 -6.51 24.50 29.71
N ARG A 150 -7.08 25.60 29.20
CA ARG A 150 -8.06 26.39 29.96
C ARG A 150 -9.47 26.04 29.46
N PRO A 151 -10.31 25.37 30.26
CA PRO A 151 -11.72 25.22 29.94
C PRO A 151 -12.35 26.60 29.67
N LEU A 152 -13.03 26.75 28.53
CA LEU A 152 -13.77 27.97 28.20
C LEU A 152 -14.92 28.22 29.19
N ASP A 153 -15.47 27.14 29.73
CA ASP A 153 -16.35 27.15 30.90
C ASP A 153 -15.51 26.95 32.15
N GLY A 154 -15.44 27.95 33.03
CA GLY A 154 -14.81 27.77 34.34
C GLY A 154 -15.40 26.55 35.06
N PRO A 155 -14.61 25.80 35.87
CA PRO A 155 -15.12 24.61 36.54
C PRO A 155 -16.37 25.01 37.32
N GLY A 156 -17.51 24.43 36.95
CA GLY A 156 -18.76 24.61 37.67
C GLY A 156 -18.56 24.25 39.13
N PHE A 157 -19.17 25.02 40.03
CA PHE A 157 -19.12 24.78 41.46
C PHE A 157 -19.56 23.33 41.74
N PRO A 158 -18.78 22.50 42.46
CA PRO A 158 -19.17 21.13 42.79
C PRO A 158 -20.33 21.16 43.79
N GLY A 159 -21.55 21.22 43.26
CA GLY A 159 -22.80 21.21 44.02
C GLY A 159 -23.82 22.22 43.51
N GLY A 160 -24.54 21.90 42.43
CA GLY A 160 -25.68 22.72 41.99
C GLY A 160 -26.21 22.30 40.61
N GLY A 161 -27.30 21.52 40.59
CA GLY A 161 -27.86 20.84 39.42
C GLY A 161 -28.25 21.69 38.20
N SER A 162 -28.37 21.01 37.05
CA SER A 162 -28.97 21.50 35.81
C SER A 162 -30.35 22.11 36.02
N PRO A 163 -30.73 23.05 35.13
CA PRO A 163 -31.87 22.73 34.27
C PRO A 163 -31.75 23.25 32.82
N ALA A 164 -32.38 22.54 31.89
CA ALA A 164 -32.95 23.08 30.65
C ALA A 164 -34.49 22.90 30.73
N PRO A 165 -35.33 23.37 29.77
CA PRO A 165 -35.14 24.29 28.63
C PRO A 165 -36.24 25.39 28.53
N ASN A 166 -36.07 26.36 27.61
CA ASN A 166 -37.08 27.14 26.83
C ASN A 166 -36.36 28.38 26.27
N GLY A 167 -36.49 28.86 25.03
CA GLY A 167 -37.45 28.66 23.95
C GLY A 167 -37.70 30.03 23.31
N GLY A 168 -37.44 30.19 22.00
CA GLY A 168 -38.02 31.30 21.21
C GLY A 168 -37.11 32.04 20.21
N GLY A 169 -37.46 31.93 18.91
CA GLY A 169 -37.47 33.07 17.97
C GLY A 169 -36.31 33.20 16.96
N VAL A 170 -36.63 33.08 15.67
CA VAL A 170 -35.79 33.29 14.47
C VAL A 170 -36.32 34.55 13.69
N PRO A 171 -35.79 34.99 12.52
CA PRO A 171 -34.81 36.05 12.16
C PRO A 171 -35.51 37.21 11.34
N PRO A 172 -34.94 37.94 10.31
CA PRO A 172 -33.59 38.04 9.72
C PRO A 172 -33.08 39.47 9.35
N GLY A 173 -31.81 39.57 8.93
CA GLY A 173 -31.25 40.73 8.23
C GLY A 173 -29.95 40.42 7.48
N ARG A 174 -30.00 40.49 6.15
CA ARG A 174 -28.90 40.32 5.18
C ARG A 174 -28.43 41.70 4.68
N LEU A 175 -27.14 41.81 4.31
CA LEU A 175 -26.49 42.61 3.23
C LEU A 175 -25.01 42.87 3.65
N GLU A 176 -24.02 42.17 3.09
CA GLU A 176 -23.25 42.46 1.85
C GLU A 176 -22.16 43.55 1.97
N GLY A 177 -20.90 43.15 1.67
CA GLY A 177 -19.97 43.88 0.79
C GLY A 177 -18.91 44.80 1.42
N ALA A 178 -17.64 44.36 1.43
CA ALA A 178 -16.49 45.26 1.22
C ALA A 178 -15.24 44.48 0.76
N GLU A 179 -14.82 44.75 -0.47
CA GLU A 179 -13.62 44.24 -1.14
C GLU A 179 -12.34 44.98 -0.67
N GLY A 180 -11.20 44.29 -0.73
CA GLY A 180 -9.85 44.83 -0.52
C GLY A 180 -8.76 43.86 -1.04
N PRO A 181 -7.57 44.34 -1.43
CA PRO A 181 -7.01 44.12 -2.77
C PRO A 181 -6.19 42.84 -2.99
N GLN A 182 -6.24 42.33 -4.22
CA GLN A 182 -5.41 41.24 -4.75
C GLN A 182 -4.02 41.73 -5.15
N GLU A 183 -2.97 41.03 -4.69
CA GLU A 183 -1.60 41.16 -5.19
C GLU A 183 -1.14 39.87 -5.91
N PRO A 184 -0.23 39.96 -6.90
CA PRO A 184 -0.10 39.00 -7.99
C PRO A 184 0.65 37.71 -7.61
N VAL A 185 0.14 36.60 -8.14
CA VAL A 185 0.66 35.24 -7.99
C VAL A 185 1.91 35.06 -8.88
N GLY A 186 3.07 34.96 -8.24
CA GLY A 186 4.26 34.38 -8.85
C GLY A 186 4.21 32.85 -8.74
N GLU A 187 4.47 32.16 -9.85
CA GLU A 187 4.48 30.70 -9.99
C GLU A 187 5.28 30.00 -8.89
N ARG A 188 4.62 29.07 -8.19
CA ARG A 188 5.20 28.19 -7.17
C ARG A 188 5.50 26.83 -7.79
N PRO A 189 6.64 26.17 -7.46
CA PRO A 189 6.80 24.75 -7.76
C PRO A 189 5.80 23.96 -6.91
N ALA A 190 4.93 23.21 -7.58
CA ALA A 190 3.83 22.48 -6.96
C ALA A 190 4.35 21.32 -6.10
N ARG A 191 4.14 21.41 -4.77
CA ARG A 191 4.09 20.22 -3.91
C ARG A 191 2.77 19.49 -4.20
N ARG A 192 2.83 18.18 -4.45
CA ARG A 192 1.68 17.35 -4.81
C ARG A 192 0.87 16.97 -3.57
N ALA A 193 0.07 17.89 -3.05
CA ALA A 193 -1.06 17.51 -2.19
C ALA A 193 -2.12 16.77 -3.05
N PRO A 194 -2.78 15.73 -2.53
CA PRO A 194 -3.83 15.03 -3.26
C PRO A 194 -4.96 16.00 -3.67
N ALA A 195 -5.48 15.86 -4.89
CA ALA A 195 -6.50 16.78 -5.44
C ALA A 195 -7.88 16.66 -4.75
N ALA A 196 -8.09 15.62 -3.94
CA ALA A 196 -9.32 15.37 -3.21
C ALA A 196 -9.01 14.99 -1.75
N ALA A 197 -9.91 15.36 -0.83
CA ALA A 197 -9.77 15.05 0.59
C ALA A 197 -9.77 13.53 0.81
N PRO A 198 -8.83 12.99 1.61
CA PRO A 198 -8.82 11.58 1.98
C PRO A 198 -10.09 11.23 2.79
N ALA A 199 -10.66 10.06 2.49
CA ALA A 199 -11.85 9.56 3.18
C ALA A 199 -11.57 9.27 4.65
N PHE A 200 -12.49 9.65 5.54
CA PHE A 200 -12.38 9.35 6.97
C PHE A 200 -12.36 7.83 7.21
N PRO A 201 -11.40 7.28 7.96
CA PRO A 201 -11.27 5.85 8.17
C PRO A 201 -12.04 5.42 9.43
N ALA A 202 -13.37 5.56 9.44
CA ALA A 202 -14.19 5.04 10.54
C ALA A 202 -13.91 3.54 10.77
N ALA A 203 -13.72 3.15 12.03
CA ALA A 203 -13.41 1.78 12.41
C ALA A 203 -14.66 0.89 12.24
N GLY A 204 -14.72 0.09 11.18
CA GLY A 204 -15.62 -1.07 11.10
C GLY A 204 -17.13 -0.78 11.03
N GLY A 205 -17.55 0.47 10.84
CA GLY A 205 -18.96 0.80 10.62
C GLY A 205 -19.43 0.40 9.22
N GLY A 206 -19.96 -0.82 9.10
CA GLY A 206 -20.78 -1.28 7.98
C GLY A 206 -20.25 -0.91 6.59
N ALA A 207 -19.18 -1.57 6.14
CA ALA A 207 -18.85 -1.53 4.73
C ALA A 207 -20.08 -2.01 3.94
N GLU A 208 -20.73 -1.09 3.23
CA GLU A 208 -21.70 -1.42 2.18
C GLU A 208 -21.17 -2.65 1.43
N PRO A 209 -22.00 -3.68 1.21
CA PRO A 209 -21.56 -4.84 0.48
C PRO A 209 -20.87 -4.40 -0.84
N ARG A 210 -19.55 -4.61 -0.94
CA ARG A 210 -18.77 -4.51 -2.19
C ARG A 210 -19.13 -5.58 -3.22
N GLU A 211 -19.79 -5.18 -4.29
CA GLU A 211 -20.21 -6.07 -5.39
C GLU A 211 -19.08 -6.54 -6.34
N ARG A 212 -17.83 -6.20 -6.05
CA ARG A 212 -16.70 -6.53 -6.93
C ARG A 212 -15.37 -6.20 -6.29
N LEU A 213 -14.33 -6.90 -6.75
CA LEU A 213 -12.93 -6.59 -6.49
C LEU A 213 -12.25 -6.29 -7.84
N SER A 214 -11.64 -5.13 -7.97
CA SER A 214 -10.83 -4.78 -9.16
C SER A 214 -9.35 -4.97 -8.86
N VAL A 215 -8.68 -5.82 -9.63
CA VAL A 215 -7.25 -6.12 -9.51
C VAL A 215 -6.53 -5.62 -10.75
N LEU A 216 -5.62 -4.66 -10.57
CA LEU A 216 -4.67 -4.29 -11.62
C LEU A 216 -3.52 -5.29 -11.60
N HIS A 217 -3.42 -6.12 -12.62
CA HIS A 217 -2.33 -7.07 -12.80
C HIS A 217 -1.29 -6.45 -13.75
N VAL A 218 -0.13 -6.10 -13.20
CA VAL A 218 1.02 -5.59 -13.96
C VAL A 218 2.02 -6.71 -14.13
N SER A 219 2.25 -7.09 -15.37
CA SER A 219 3.31 -8.04 -15.72
C SER A 219 4.67 -7.36 -15.54
N GLY A 220 5.67 -8.12 -15.09
CA GLY A 220 6.99 -7.60 -14.72
C GLY A 220 7.53 -6.51 -15.66
N PRO A 221 7.76 -5.28 -15.17
CA PRO A 221 8.25 -4.16 -15.98
C PRO A 221 9.59 -4.41 -16.69
N ARG A 222 10.44 -5.29 -16.14
CA ARG A 222 11.81 -5.55 -16.60
C ARG A 222 12.64 -4.29 -16.81
N PHE A 223 12.70 -3.43 -15.79
CA PHE A 223 13.53 -2.21 -15.84
C PHE A 223 15.00 -2.56 -16.09
N GLY A 224 15.66 -1.79 -16.96
CA GLY A 224 17.03 -2.04 -17.42
C GLY A 224 17.15 -2.81 -18.73
N ARG A 225 16.04 -3.14 -19.41
CA ARG A 225 16.08 -3.70 -20.77
C ARG A 225 16.72 -2.71 -21.75
N THR A 226 17.66 -3.19 -22.56
CA THR A 226 18.30 -2.41 -23.64
C THR A 226 17.55 -2.51 -24.96
N LEU A 227 16.86 -3.63 -25.17
CA LEU A 227 16.00 -3.89 -26.31
C LEU A 227 14.56 -3.93 -25.80
N ALA A 228 13.75 -2.98 -26.28
CA ALA A 228 12.31 -2.96 -26.06
C ALA A 228 11.64 -2.90 -27.43
N GLU A 229 10.52 -3.59 -27.58
CA GLU A 229 9.76 -3.49 -28.83
C GLU A 229 9.23 -2.05 -29.01
N PRO A 230 9.00 -1.59 -30.26
CA PRO A 230 8.42 -0.28 -30.51
C PRO A 230 7.12 -0.08 -29.71
N GLY A 231 7.09 0.92 -28.84
CA GLY A 231 5.95 1.20 -27.99
C GLY A 231 5.90 0.38 -26.70
N GLU A 232 6.96 -0.31 -26.29
CA GLU A 232 7.10 -0.81 -24.92
C GLU A 232 7.72 0.26 -24.01
N PRO A 233 7.19 0.49 -22.80
CA PRO A 233 7.70 1.52 -21.91
C PRO A 233 9.03 1.06 -21.30
N THR A 234 10.08 1.86 -21.44
CA THR A 234 11.44 1.47 -21.02
C THR A 234 11.82 2.03 -19.66
N THR A 235 11.11 3.07 -19.21
CA THR A 235 11.35 3.74 -17.94
C THR A 235 10.15 3.63 -17.01
N ALA A 236 10.40 3.80 -15.71
CA ALA A 236 9.35 3.87 -14.70
C ALA A 236 8.26 4.91 -15.03
N ALA A 237 8.66 6.10 -15.49
CA ALA A 237 7.73 7.20 -15.78
C ALA A 237 6.83 6.89 -16.98
N GLU A 238 7.40 6.37 -18.08
CA GLU A 238 6.62 5.99 -19.27
C GLU A 238 5.59 4.90 -18.96
N LEU A 239 5.98 3.88 -18.20
CA LEU A 239 5.07 2.79 -17.82
C LEU A 239 3.96 3.30 -16.90
N GLN A 240 4.32 4.14 -15.93
CA GLN A 240 3.36 4.75 -15.02
C GLN A 240 2.31 5.59 -15.78
N ASP A 241 2.76 6.48 -16.67
CA ASP A 241 1.86 7.36 -17.43
C ASP A 241 0.90 6.55 -18.32
N ARG A 242 1.42 5.46 -18.92
CA ARG A 242 0.59 4.52 -19.67
C ARG A 242 -0.46 3.85 -18.80
N ILE A 243 -0.05 3.22 -17.69
CA ILE A 243 -0.98 2.54 -16.78
C ILE A 243 -2.03 3.53 -16.28
N TRP A 244 -1.62 4.73 -15.87
CA TRP A 244 -2.54 5.75 -15.40
C TRP A 244 -3.55 6.18 -16.47
N SER A 245 -3.09 6.41 -17.69
CA SER A 245 -3.95 6.75 -18.83
C SER A 245 -4.96 5.64 -19.15
N ASP A 246 -4.50 4.39 -19.16
CA ASP A 246 -5.33 3.23 -19.47
C ASP A 246 -6.35 2.94 -18.36
N VAL A 247 -5.95 3.01 -17.09
CA VAL A 247 -6.86 2.88 -15.94
C VAL A 247 -7.91 4.00 -15.94
N THR A 248 -7.50 5.24 -16.24
CA THR A 248 -8.44 6.37 -16.32
C THR A 248 -9.46 6.15 -17.45
N ARG A 249 -8.99 5.75 -18.64
CA ARG A 249 -9.86 5.46 -19.78
C ARG A 249 -10.85 4.31 -19.49
N LEU A 250 -10.39 3.25 -18.83
CA LEU A 250 -11.26 2.15 -18.41
C LEU A 250 -12.26 2.59 -17.35
N ALA A 251 -11.85 3.44 -16.41
CA ALA A 251 -12.74 4.02 -15.40
C ALA A 251 -13.83 4.91 -16.02
N ASP A 252 -13.49 5.73 -17.00
CA ASP A 252 -14.45 6.54 -17.76
C ASP A 252 -15.44 5.67 -18.56
N ALA A 253 -15.03 4.46 -18.93
CA ALA A 253 -15.88 3.44 -19.56
C ALA A 253 -16.69 2.59 -18.55
N GLY A 254 -16.62 2.90 -17.25
CA GLY A 254 -17.38 2.22 -16.19
C GLY A 254 -16.70 1.02 -15.54
N VAL A 255 -15.43 0.73 -15.89
CA VAL A 255 -14.64 -0.31 -15.21
C VAL A 255 -14.22 0.22 -13.82
N PRO A 256 -14.39 -0.53 -12.72
CA PRO A 256 -13.99 -0.05 -11.41
C PRO A 256 -12.49 0.23 -11.33
N ARG A 257 -12.12 1.31 -10.63
CA ARG A 257 -10.72 1.59 -10.31
C ARG A 257 -10.12 0.45 -9.49
N PRO A 258 -8.80 0.18 -9.61
CA PRO A 258 -8.16 -0.92 -8.89
C PRO A 258 -8.31 -0.78 -7.37
N ASP A 259 -8.74 -1.85 -6.71
CA ASP A 259 -8.70 -2.01 -5.26
C ASP A 259 -7.37 -2.64 -4.80
N LEU A 260 -6.74 -3.42 -5.69
CA LEU A 260 -5.50 -4.17 -5.47
C LEU A 260 -4.59 -4.04 -6.70
N LEU A 261 -3.28 -3.93 -6.47
CA LEU A 261 -2.24 -4.02 -7.50
C LEU A 261 -1.46 -5.32 -7.30
N VAL A 262 -1.36 -6.17 -8.32
CA VAL A 262 -0.56 -7.40 -8.29
C VAL A 262 0.54 -7.29 -9.35
N VAL A 263 1.79 -7.45 -8.91
CA VAL A 263 2.98 -7.49 -9.77
C VAL A 263 3.64 -8.86 -9.66
N THR A 264 3.47 -9.67 -10.70
CA THR A 264 3.94 -11.05 -10.76
C THR A 264 5.36 -11.12 -11.31
N GLY A 265 6.35 -10.79 -10.47
CA GLY A 265 7.77 -10.97 -10.80
C GLY A 265 8.34 -10.03 -11.84
N ASN A 266 9.62 -10.24 -12.14
CA ASN A 266 10.39 -9.58 -13.19
C ASN A 266 10.30 -8.04 -13.13
N LEU A 267 10.42 -7.49 -11.93
CA LEU A 267 10.54 -6.04 -11.73
C LEU A 267 11.76 -5.48 -12.48
N THR A 268 12.84 -6.24 -12.46
CA THR A 268 14.14 -5.88 -13.02
C THR A 268 14.50 -6.73 -14.23
N HIS A 269 15.53 -6.35 -14.97
CA HIS A 269 16.05 -7.11 -16.11
C HIS A 269 17.19 -8.06 -15.70
N SER A 270 18.01 -7.65 -14.74
CA SER A 270 19.22 -8.37 -14.31
C SER A 270 19.34 -8.51 -12.79
N GLY A 271 18.40 -7.94 -12.04
CA GLY A 271 18.44 -7.91 -10.58
C GLY A 271 19.50 -6.94 -10.04
N SER A 272 19.87 -5.91 -10.80
CA SER A 272 20.88 -4.94 -10.36
C SER A 272 20.31 -3.93 -9.36
N ARG A 273 21.16 -3.38 -8.48
CA ARG A 273 20.74 -2.36 -7.50
C ARG A 273 20.07 -1.15 -8.14
N ARG A 274 20.55 -0.71 -9.31
CA ARG A 274 20.00 0.44 -10.04
C ARG A 274 18.59 0.14 -10.55
N GLU A 275 18.38 -1.04 -11.12
CA GLU A 275 17.06 -1.46 -11.62
C GLU A 275 16.05 -1.61 -10.48
N PHE A 276 16.48 -2.12 -9.32
CA PHE A 276 15.60 -2.17 -8.14
C PHE A 276 15.26 -0.78 -7.59
N ALA A 277 16.18 0.19 -7.66
CA ALA A 277 15.86 1.57 -7.29
C ALA A 277 14.81 2.18 -8.23
N GLU A 278 14.90 1.89 -9.54
CA GLU A 278 13.88 2.29 -10.51
C GLU A 278 12.53 1.59 -10.27
N ALA A 279 12.56 0.28 -10.00
CA ALA A 279 11.36 -0.48 -9.66
C ALA A 279 10.66 0.03 -8.39
N LEU A 280 11.42 0.39 -7.35
CA LEU A 280 10.88 0.97 -6.13
C LEU A 280 10.22 2.33 -6.41
N SER A 281 10.86 3.18 -7.21
CA SER A 281 10.30 4.47 -7.64
C SER A 281 8.99 4.28 -8.41
N PHE A 282 8.95 3.31 -9.33
CA PHE A 282 7.75 2.92 -10.07
C PHE A 282 6.62 2.48 -9.15
N LEU A 283 6.86 1.51 -8.26
CA LEU A 283 5.84 0.97 -7.35
C LEU A 283 5.29 2.05 -6.41
N THR A 284 6.17 2.87 -5.84
CA THR A 284 5.79 3.95 -4.91
C THR A 284 4.96 5.02 -5.61
N SER A 285 5.36 5.42 -6.81
CA SER A 285 4.66 6.46 -7.55
C SER A 285 3.33 5.96 -8.12
N LEU A 286 3.31 4.72 -8.65
CA LEU A 286 2.09 4.12 -9.17
C LEU A 286 1.05 3.88 -8.08
N ARG A 287 1.43 3.36 -6.89
CA ARG A 287 0.48 3.20 -5.79
C ARG A 287 -0.13 4.53 -5.36
N ALA A 288 0.68 5.60 -5.32
CA ALA A 288 0.21 6.92 -4.93
C ALA A 288 -0.78 7.50 -5.96
N LEU A 289 -0.50 7.33 -7.26
CA LEU A 289 -1.41 7.73 -8.33
C LEU A 289 -2.74 6.97 -8.29
N LEU A 290 -2.69 5.67 -7.99
CA LEU A 290 -3.89 4.83 -7.88
C LEU A 290 -4.64 5.04 -6.56
N GLY A 291 -4.06 5.76 -5.59
CA GLY A 291 -4.63 5.91 -4.25
C GLY A 291 -4.61 4.62 -3.43
N LEU A 292 -3.63 3.75 -3.68
CA LEU A 292 -3.47 2.46 -3.00
C LEU A 292 -2.48 2.57 -1.84
N GLU A 293 -2.89 2.03 -0.70
CA GLU A 293 -2.01 1.77 0.44
C GLU A 293 -1.00 0.69 0.09
N ALA A 294 0.17 0.69 0.74
CA ALA A 294 1.21 -0.30 0.48
C ALA A 294 0.71 -1.75 0.69
N GLN A 295 -0.16 -2.00 1.68
CA GLN A 295 -0.75 -3.33 1.93
C GLN A 295 -1.66 -3.85 0.80
N ARG A 296 -2.12 -2.98 -0.10
CA ARG A 296 -2.93 -3.32 -1.29
C ARG A 296 -2.09 -3.55 -2.54
N VAL A 297 -0.76 -3.53 -2.41
CA VAL A 297 0.17 -3.84 -3.48
C VAL A 297 0.83 -5.17 -3.17
N VAL A 298 0.66 -6.15 -4.04
CA VAL A 298 1.26 -7.48 -3.95
C VAL A 298 2.42 -7.55 -4.94
N ILE A 299 3.61 -7.84 -4.45
CA ILE A 299 4.78 -8.10 -5.30
C ILE A 299 5.35 -9.49 -4.97
N VAL A 300 5.65 -10.26 -6.00
CA VAL A 300 6.34 -11.56 -5.88
C VAL A 300 7.62 -11.53 -6.71
N PRO A 301 8.67 -12.28 -6.35
CA PRO A 301 9.92 -12.28 -7.11
C PRO A 301 9.79 -13.08 -8.41
N GLY A 302 10.39 -12.56 -9.49
CA GLY A 302 10.51 -13.27 -10.76
C GLY A 302 11.94 -13.69 -11.11
N THR A 303 12.08 -14.39 -12.23
CA THR A 303 13.36 -14.95 -12.70
C THR A 303 14.45 -13.90 -12.86
N HIS A 304 14.07 -12.69 -13.29
CA HIS A 304 14.99 -11.58 -13.51
C HIS A 304 15.32 -10.80 -12.22
N ASP A 305 14.59 -11.02 -11.14
CA ASP A 305 14.82 -10.38 -9.85
C ASP A 305 15.91 -11.10 -9.01
N VAL A 306 16.37 -12.25 -9.50
CA VAL A 306 17.50 -12.99 -8.95
C VAL A 306 18.82 -12.38 -9.45
N THR A 307 19.59 -11.80 -8.53
CA THR A 307 20.92 -11.26 -8.84
C THR A 307 21.93 -12.40 -9.04
N ARG A 308 22.11 -12.84 -10.29
CA ARG A 308 23.01 -13.95 -10.65
C ARG A 308 24.45 -13.76 -10.15
N ALA A 309 24.99 -12.55 -10.29
CA ALA A 309 26.34 -12.23 -9.81
C ALA A 309 26.47 -12.38 -8.28
N ALA A 310 25.42 -12.05 -7.52
CA ALA A 310 25.41 -12.24 -6.07
C ALA A 310 25.34 -13.73 -5.71
N CYS A 311 24.55 -14.51 -6.47
CA CYS A 311 24.51 -15.96 -6.33
C CYS A 311 25.86 -16.60 -6.64
N GLN A 312 26.52 -16.21 -7.74
CA GLN A 312 27.84 -16.72 -8.12
C GLN A 312 28.88 -16.39 -7.04
N ALA A 313 28.90 -15.15 -6.57
CA ALA A 313 29.82 -14.73 -5.50
C ALA A 313 29.62 -15.55 -4.22
N TYR A 314 28.38 -15.85 -3.84
CA TYR A 314 28.08 -16.72 -2.69
C TYR A 314 28.65 -18.13 -2.88
N PHE A 315 28.48 -18.72 -4.06
CA PHE A 315 29.02 -20.05 -4.36
C PHE A 315 30.56 -20.05 -4.34
N SER A 316 31.20 -19.02 -4.90
CA SER A 316 32.66 -18.89 -4.86
C SER A 316 33.19 -18.70 -3.44
N SER A 317 32.48 -17.97 -2.56
CA SER A 317 32.86 -17.86 -1.15
C SER A 317 32.73 -19.20 -0.43
N CYS A 318 31.62 -19.91 -0.63
CA CYS A 318 31.41 -21.26 -0.09
C CYS A 318 32.51 -22.24 -0.53
N GLU A 319 32.86 -22.23 -1.82
CA GLU A 319 33.95 -23.05 -2.37
C GLU A 319 35.31 -22.71 -1.72
N ALA A 320 35.62 -21.43 -1.55
CA ALA A 320 36.86 -20.99 -0.91
C ALA A 320 36.95 -21.43 0.56
N ASP A 321 35.82 -21.55 1.25
CA ASP A 321 35.71 -21.93 2.66
C ASP A 321 35.49 -23.45 2.86
N ASP A 322 35.46 -24.25 1.78
CA ASP A 322 35.14 -25.70 1.80
C ASP A 322 33.77 -26.00 2.45
N ILE A 323 32.77 -25.15 2.17
CA ILE A 323 31.40 -25.26 2.67
C ILE A 323 30.44 -25.49 1.50
N GLU A 324 29.51 -26.43 1.64
CA GLU A 324 28.45 -26.63 0.64
C GLU A 324 27.44 -25.46 0.67
N PRO A 325 27.16 -24.79 -0.47
CA PRO A 325 26.14 -23.74 -0.56
C PRO A 325 24.77 -24.24 -0.09
N GLN A 326 24.11 -23.48 0.80
CA GLN A 326 22.83 -23.88 1.37
C GLN A 326 21.64 -23.22 0.64
N PRO A 327 20.63 -23.99 0.21
CA PRO A 327 19.37 -23.44 -0.23
C PRO A 327 18.72 -22.58 0.88
N PRO A 328 18.01 -21.49 0.53
CA PRO A 328 17.61 -21.11 -0.82
C PRO A 328 18.63 -20.21 -1.55
N TYR A 329 19.89 -20.20 -1.13
CA TYR A 329 20.95 -19.36 -1.69
C TYR A 329 20.64 -17.85 -1.55
N TRP A 330 20.24 -17.47 -0.33
CA TRP A 330 19.68 -16.15 0.03
C TRP A 330 20.35 -14.92 -0.58
N PRO A 331 21.69 -14.81 -0.67
CA PRO A 331 22.34 -13.61 -1.22
C PRO A 331 21.87 -13.18 -2.61
N LYS A 332 21.31 -14.12 -3.40
CA LYS A 332 20.75 -13.85 -4.72
C LYS A 332 19.57 -12.87 -4.72
N TRP A 333 18.83 -12.73 -3.61
CA TRP A 333 17.70 -11.80 -3.49
C TRP A 333 18.03 -10.54 -2.69
N ARG A 334 19.31 -10.28 -2.36
CA ARG A 334 19.69 -9.16 -1.49
C ARG A 334 19.10 -7.80 -1.93
N HIS A 335 18.95 -7.57 -3.24
CA HIS A 335 18.38 -6.33 -3.77
C HIS A 335 16.85 -6.35 -3.81
N TYR A 336 16.23 -7.48 -4.15
CA TYR A 336 14.79 -7.67 -4.05
C TYR A 336 14.30 -7.52 -2.60
N ALA A 337 14.96 -8.17 -1.64
CA ALA A 337 14.65 -8.06 -0.22
C ALA A 337 14.86 -6.62 0.29
N GLY A 338 15.83 -5.89 -0.26
CA GLY A 338 16.03 -4.47 0.00
C GLY A 338 14.83 -3.63 -0.46
N LEU A 339 14.40 -3.79 -1.71
CA LEU A 339 13.20 -3.14 -2.25
C LEU A 339 11.97 -3.51 -1.42
N PHE A 340 11.76 -4.79 -1.14
CA PHE A 340 10.60 -5.28 -0.39
C PHE A 340 10.50 -4.63 0.98
N LYS A 341 11.61 -4.63 1.73
CA LYS A 341 11.69 -4.01 3.05
C LYS A 341 11.45 -2.51 3.02
N GLU A 342 11.97 -1.82 2.01
CA GLU A 342 11.81 -0.37 1.86
C GLU A 342 10.37 -0.02 1.47
N PHE A 343 9.77 -0.77 0.56
CA PHE A 343 8.40 -0.55 0.10
C PHE A 343 7.34 -0.86 1.17
N TYR A 344 7.50 -1.94 1.92
CA TYR A 344 6.59 -2.34 3.00
C TYR A 344 7.07 -1.91 4.39
N GLN A 345 7.94 -0.90 4.45
CA GLN A 345 8.48 -0.43 5.72
C GLN A 345 7.36 -0.13 6.72
N GLY A 346 7.47 -0.65 7.95
CA GLY A 346 6.49 -0.43 9.01
C GLY A 346 5.20 -1.26 8.92
N ILE A 347 5.12 -2.22 7.98
CA ILE A 347 4.07 -3.25 7.91
C ILE A 347 4.68 -4.59 8.33
N ASP A 348 4.75 -4.85 9.64
CA ASP A 348 5.47 -6.01 10.20
C ASP A 348 4.88 -7.37 9.78
N ALA A 349 3.63 -7.41 9.32
CA ALA A 349 2.98 -8.63 8.84
C ALA A 349 3.52 -9.12 7.49
N LEU A 350 4.14 -8.26 6.69
CA LEU A 350 4.65 -8.59 5.36
C LEU A 350 6.14 -8.94 5.45
N ILE A 351 6.43 -10.23 5.39
CA ILE A 351 7.77 -10.78 5.59
C ILE A 351 8.31 -11.33 4.28
N PHE A 352 9.57 -11.01 3.99
CA PHE A 352 10.39 -11.64 2.96
C PHE A 352 11.84 -11.71 3.46
N ASP A 353 12.23 -12.85 4.01
CA ASP A 353 13.56 -13.06 4.59
C ASP A 353 14.11 -14.46 4.26
N SER A 354 15.29 -14.79 4.80
CA SER A 354 15.96 -16.07 4.52
C SER A 354 15.22 -17.29 5.05
N ALA A 355 14.40 -17.14 6.10
CA ALA A 355 13.60 -18.22 6.66
C ALA A 355 12.27 -18.36 5.92
N GLN A 356 11.72 -17.25 5.44
CA GLN A 356 10.46 -17.21 4.69
C GLN A 356 10.60 -16.31 3.44
N PRO A 357 11.19 -16.82 2.35
CA PRO A 357 11.34 -16.08 1.10
C PRO A 357 10.05 -16.10 0.27
N TRP A 358 8.88 -15.99 0.90
CA TRP A 358 7.54 -15.88 0.31
C TRP A 358 6.63 -15.14 1.30
N THR A 359 5.51 -14.61 0.82
CA THR A 359 4.71 -13.67 1.63
C THR A 359 3.22 -13.96 1.52
N LEU A 360 2.51 -13.89 2.64
CA LEU A 360 1.06 -13.84 2.68
C LEU A 360 0.62 -12.38 2.82
N PHE A 361 -0.26 -11.92 1.93
CA PHE A 361 -0.77 -10.55 1.93
C PHE A 361 -2.24 -10.53 2.36
N PRO A 362 -2.53 -10.41 3.67
CA PRO A 362 -3.89 -10.18 4.13
C PRO A 362 -4.31 -8.73 3.83
N VAL A 363 -5.51 -8.55 3.29
CA VAL A 363 -6.13 -7.25 3.02
C VAL A 363 -7.52 -7.24 3.68
N PRO A 364 -7.59 -7.03 5.01
CA PRO A 364 -8.81 -7.28 5.80
C PRO A 364 -10.01 -6.43 5.41
N ASP A 365 -9.77 -5.18 5.03
CA ASP A 365 -10.82 -4.25 4.60
C ASP A 365 -11.43 -4.62 3.24
N LEU A 366 -10.78 -5.53 2.49
CA LEU A 366 -11.32 -6.17 1.30
C LEU A 366 -11.82 -7.60 1.54
N ARG A 367 -11.57 -8.19 2.73
CA ARG A 367 -11.71 -9.63 3.00
C ARG A 367 -11.03 -10.49 1.92
N VAL A 368 -9.84 -10.06 1.51
CA VAL A 368 -8.99 -10.73 0.53
C VAL A 368 -7.69 -11.16 1.18
N VAL A 369 -7.21 -12.34 0.83
CA VAL A 369 -5.84 -12.77 1.14
C VAL A 369 -5.14 -13.20 -0.14
N VAL A 370 -3.88 -12.79 -0.32
CA VAL A 370 -3.07 -13.20 -1.48
C VAL A 370 -1.88 -14.04 -1.03
N ALA A 371 -1.79 -15.26 -1.56
CA ALA A 371 -0.62 -16.11 -1.45
C ALA A 371 0.43 -15.67 -2.47
N GLY A 372 1.42 -14.88 -2.02
CA GLY A 372 2.55 -14.45 -2.83
C GLY A 372 3.63 -15.52 -2.88
N LEU A 373 3.54 -16.38 -3.90
CA LEU A 373 4.42 -17.52 -4.08
C LEU A 373 5.75 -17.09 -4.71
N ASN A 374 6.84 -17.53 -4.10
CA ASN A 374 8.14 -17.47 -4.72
C ASN A 374 8.39 -18.77 -5.49
N SER A 375 8.51 -18.67 -6.81
CA SER A 375 8.84 -19.82 -7.67
C SER A 375 10.32 -19.85 -8.08
N THR A 376 11.13 -18.92 -7.55
CA THR A 376 12.56 -18.75 -7.89
C THR A 376 13.50 -19.39 -6.86
N LEU A 377 12.97 -20.14 -5.88
CA LEU A 377 13.79 -20.83 -4.88
C LEU A 377 14.93 -21.69 -5.46
N PRO A 378 14.73 -22.52 -6.50
CA PRO A 378 15.81 -23.34 -7.04
C PRO A 378 16.83 -22.54 -7.85
N GLN A 379 16.51 -21.30 -8.27
CA GLN A 379 17.33 -20.58 -9.23
C GLN A 379 18.70 -20.22 -8.68
N THR A 380 19.73 -20.45 -9.50
CA THR A 380 21.10 -20.04 -9.22
C THR A 380 21.66 -19.25 -10.41
N HIS A 381 22.97 -18.99 -10.39
CA HIS A 381 23.69 -18.41 -11.53
C HIS A 381 23.84 -19.40 -12.71
N ARG A 382 23.70 -20.70 -12.45
CA ARG A 382 23.86 -21.78 -13.44
C ARG A 382 22.64 -21.89 -14.36
N GLU A 383 22.78 -22.50 -15.53
CA GLU A 383 21.69 -22.52 -16.52
C GLU A 383 20.65 -23.60 -16.23
N GLU A 384 21.11 -24.75 -15.77
CA GLU A 384 20.33 -25.93 -15.40
C GLU A 384 19.33 -25.67 -14.26
N ASP A 385 19.61 -24.65 -13.45
CA ASP A 385 18.80 -24.22 -12.30
C ASP A 385 17.76 -23.16 -12.67
N ARG A 386 17.68 -22.73 -13.93
CA ARG A 386 16.77 -21.68 -14.40
C ARG A 386 15.37 -22.22 -14.68
N TYR A 387 14.72 -22.74 -13.66
CA TYR A 387 13.35 -23.24 -13.71
C TYR A 387 12.53 -22.73 -12.52
N GLY A 388 11.20 -22.79 -12.66
CA GLY A 388 10.26 -22.47 -11.61
C GLY A 388 9.99 -23.66 -10.71
N ARG A 389 9.98 -23.45 -9.39
CA ARG A 389 9.52 -24.46 -8.43
C ARG A 389 8.96 -23.79 -7.17
N VAL A 390 7.78 -24.20 -6.72
CA VAL A 390 7.19 -23.72 -5.45
C VAL A 390 7.69 -24.56 -4.28
N GLY A 391 7.72 -25.88 -4.44
CA GLY A 391 8.14 -26.82 -3.41
C GLY A 391 7.08 -27.10 -2.35
N GLN A 392 7.12 -28.31 -1.80
CA GLN A 392 6.13 -28.81 -0.84
C GLN A 392 6.08 -27.98 0.45
N ALA A 393 7.22 -27.53 0.98
CA ALA A 393 7.27 -26.78 2.24
C ALA A 393 6.49 -25.45 2.15
N GLN A 394 6.73 -24.66 1.10
CA GLN A 394 6.01 -23.41 0.85
C GLN A 394 4.52 -23.67 0.58
N ALA A 395 4.20 -24.65 -0.27
CA ALA A 395 2.81 -24.95 -0.59
C ALA A 395 2.01 -25.44 0.63
N ALA A 396 2.60 -26.27 1.49
CA ALA A 396 2.00 -26.71 2.74
C ALA A 396 1.81 -25.55 3.73
N TRP A 397 2.81 -24.66 3.83
CA TRP A 397 2.75 -23.46 4.67
C TRP A 397 1.57 -22.54 4.29
N PHE A 398 1.33 -22.37 2.98
CA PHE A 398 0.19 -21.61 2.48
C PHE A 398 -1.13 -22.36 2.70
N ASN A 399 -1.20 -23.65 2.40
CA ASN A 399 -2.40 -24.47 2.62
C ASN A 399 -2.92 -24.32 4.06
N GLU A 400 -2.03 -24.49 5.06
CA GLU A 400 -2.40 -24.36 6.47
C GLU A 400 -3.01 -22.99 6.79
N ARG A 401 -2.43 -21.90 6.26
CA ARG A 401 -2.88 -20.53 6.54
C ARG A 401 -4.15 -20.17 5.78
N LEU A 402 -4.28 -20.59 4.53
CA LEU A 402 -5.44 -20.29 3.70
C LEU A 402 -6.73 -20.95 4.23
N ARG A 403 -6.63 -22.08 4.95
CA ARG A 403 -7.79 -22.72 5.62
C ARG A 403 -8.48 -21.82 6.64
N HIS A 404 -7.74 -20.96 7.32
CA HIS A 404 -8.33 -20.01 8.27
C HIS A 404 -9.22 -18.99 7.52
N PHE A 405 -8.68 -18.41 6.45
CA PHE A 405 -9.39 -17.46 5.59
C PHE A 405 -10.57 -18.10 4.85
N GLU A 406 -10.42 -19.37 4.45
CA GLU A 406 -11.50 -20.19 3.90
C GLU A 406 -12.67 -20.34 4.87
N GLY A 407 -12.39 -20.71 6.13
CA GLY A 407 -13.41 -20.85 7.17
C GLY A 407 -14.13 -19.53 7.46
N GLU A 408 -13.44 -18.40 7.27
CA GLU A 408 -14.01 -17.06 7.40
C GLU A 408 -14.62 -16.52 6.10
N GLY A 409 -14.65 -17.29 5.01
CA GLY A 409 -15.29 -16.88 3.76
C GLY A 409 -14.55 -15.81 2.96
N TRP A 410 -13.25 -15.64 3.16
CA TRP A 410 -12.44 -14.64 2.44
C TRP A 410 -12.13 -15.10 1.00
N LEU A 411 -12.00 -14.13 0.09
CA LEU A 411 -11.50 -14.40 -1.24
C LEU A 411 -9.98 -14.66 -1.19
N ARG A 412 -9.55 -15.80 -1.71
CA ARG A 412 -8.14 -16.24 -1.65
C ARG A 412 -7.54 -16.19 -3.05
N LEU A 413 -6.52 -15.36 -3.26
CA LEU A 413 -5.82 -15.21 -4.53
C LEU A 413 -4.41 -15.80 -4.42
N GLY A 414 -3.83 -16.19 -5.55
CA GLY A 414 -2.43 -16.59 -5.66
C GLY A 414 -1.69 -15.67 -6.62
N ALA A 415 -0.45 -15.31 -6.32
CA ALA A 415 0.42 -14.57 -7.24
C ALA A 415 1.75 -15.32 -7.38
N VAL A 416 2.18 -15.58 -8.61
CA VAL A 416 3.39 -16.36 -8.89
C VAL A 416 4.01 -15.93 -10.23
N GLU A 417 5.33 -15.97 -10.36
CA GLU A 417 5.99 -15.72 -11.66
C GLU A 417 5.70 -16.81 -12.69
N HIS A 418 6.02 -18.06 -12.38
CA HIS A 418 5.87 -19.21 -13.28
C HIS A 418 4.43 -19.71 -13.32
N THR A 419 4.00 -20.31 -14.43
CA THR A 419 2.63 -20.83 -14.52
C THR A 419 2.46 -22.09 -13.69
N PRO A 420 1.40 -22.19 -12.85
CA PRO A 420 1.03 -23.44 -12.18
C PRO A 420 0.37 -24.45 -13.13
N ILE A 421 0.11 -24.07 -14.39
CA ILE A 421 -0.51 -24.93 -15.40
C ILE A 421 0.54 -25.84 -16.03
N ALA A 422 0.36 -27.15 -15.87
CA ALA A 422 1.28 -28.12 -16.46
C ALA A 422 1.24 -28.06 -18.01
N GLY A 423 2.42 -28.14 -18.64
CA GLY A 423 2.55 -28.21 -20.11
C GLY A 423 2.59 -26.86 -20.84
N GLU A 424 2.37 -25.74 -20.15
CA GLU A 424 2.54 -24.39 -20.71
C GLU A 424 4.02 -23.95 -20.67
N PRO A 425 4.45 -23.05 -21.57
CA PRO A 425 5.77 -22.43 -21.48
C PRO A 425 5.95 -21.71 -20.13
N GLY A 426 7.10 -21.93 -19.50
CA GLY A 426 7.37 -21.34 -18.18
C GLY A 426 6.62 -22.01 -17.03
N ALA A 427 6.07 -23.22 -17.24
CA ALA A 427 5.46 -24.00 -16.17
C ALA A 427 6.45 -24.32 -15.04
N LEU A 428 5.91 -24.40 -13.82
CA LEU A 428 6.61 -24.97 -12.68
C LEU A 428 7.11 -26.38 -13.01
N ARG A 429 8.23 -26.80 -12.43
CA ARG A 429 8.66 -28.21 -12.43
C ARG A 429 7.81 -29.09 -11.52
N ASP A 430 7.09 -28.49 -10.58
CA ASP A 430 6.21 -29.18 -9.63
C ASP A 430 4.76 -28.64 -9.65
N PRO A 431 4.09 -28.58 -10.82
CA PRO A 431 2.73 -28.04 -10.92
C PRO A 431 1.76 -28.88 -10.08
N ASP A 432 1.95 -30.20 -10.02
CA ASP A 432 1.16 -31.13 -9.21
C ASP A 432 1.20 -30.80 -7.71
N THR A 433 2.29 -30.19 -7.22
CA THR A 433 2.39 -29.77 -5.82
C THR A 433 1.47 -28.58 -5.55
N VAL A 434 1.42 -27.62 -6.47
CA VAL A 434 0.50 -26.48 -6.38
C VAL A 434 -0.94 -26.96 -6.53
N GLU A 435 -1.21 -27.82 -7.51
CA GLU A 435 -2.51 -28.43 -7.74
C GLU A 435 -3.04 -29.12 -6.48
N THR A 436 -2.26 -30.06 -5.93
CA THR A 436 -2.68 -30.88 -4.78
C THR A 436 -2.86 -30.07 -3.50
N LEU A 437 -1.97 -29.10 -3.24
CA LEU A 437 -1.94 -28.40 -1.96
C LEU A 437 -2.66 -27.06 -1.97
N LEU A 438 -2.84 -26.42 -3.13
CA LEU A 438 -3.40 -25.07 -3.25
C LEU A 438 -4.58 -24.99 -4.22
N GLY A 439 -4.76 -25.95 -5.13
CA GLY A 439 -5.81 -25.93 -6.15
C GLY A 439 -7.23 -25.78 -5.60
N GLY A 440 -7.51 -26.36 -4.42
CA GLY A 440 -8.79 -26.20 -3.72
C GLY A 440 -8.87 -25.04 -2.72
N HIS A 441 -7.76 -24.36 -2.44
CA HIS A 441 -7.70 -23.29 -1.43
C HIS A 441 -7.50 -21.89 -2.04
N VAL A 442 -7.14 -21.81 -3.31
CA VAL A 442 -6.96 -20.54 -4.05
C VAL A 442 -8.07 -20.42 -5.10
N ASN A 443 -8.78 -19.30 -5.07
CA ASN A 443 -9.89 -19.03 -5.99
C ASN A 443 -9.40 -18.58 -7.38
N VAL A 444 -8.33 -17.78 -7.45
CA VAL A 444 -7.75 -17.26 -8.71
C VAL A 444 -6.24 -17.11 -8.55
N PHE A 445 -5.46 -17.58 -9.52
CA PHE A 445 -4.03 -17.29 -9.65
C PHE A 445 -3.79 -16.14 -10.63
N PHE A 446 -2.76 -15.34 -10.34
CA PHE A 446 -2.14 -14.40 -11.27
C PHE A 446 -0.73 -14.91 -11.53
N GLN A 447 -0.42 -15.21 -12.80
CA GLN A 447 0.89 -15.72 -13.20
C GLN A 447 1.67 -14.66 -14.01
N GLY A 448 3.00 -14.63 -13.85
CA GLY A 448 3.92 -13.75 -14.57
C GLY A 448 4.26 -14.19 -16.00
N THR A 449 3.79 -15.37 -16.40
CA THR A 449 4.01 -15.97 -17.72
C THR A 449 2.80 -15.76 -18.63
N GLU A 450 3.07 -15.47 -19.89
CA GLU A 450 2.06 -15.49 -20.96
C GLU A 450 1.53 -16.93 -21.15
N SER A 451 0.32 -17.07 -21.70
CA SER A 451 -0.27 -18.38 -22.02
C SER A 451 -0.41 -18.51 -23.53
N GLU A 452 0.01 -19.65 -24.07
CA GLU A 452 -0.16 -19.96 -25.51
C GLU A 452 -1.59 -20.40 -25.83
N LEU A 453 -2.37 -20.79 -24.83
CA LEU A 453 -3.77 -21.22 -25.01
C LEU A 453 -4.72 -20.06 -25.35
N GLY A 454 -4.28 -18.80 -25.21
CA GLY A 454 -5.03 -17.59 -25.57
C GLY A 454 -6.20 -17.24 -24.63
N ALA A 455 -6.84 -18.23 -24.03
CA ALA A 455 -7.84 -18.09 -22.96
C ALA A 455 -7.18 -18.05 -21.57
N VAL A 456 -7.96 -17.82 -20.51
CA VAL A 456 -7.50 -18.00 -19.13
C VAL A 456 -7.45 -19.51 -18.81
N PRO A 457 -6.26 -20.12 -18.64
CA PRO A 457 -6.17 -21.54 -18.33
C PRO A 457 -6.68 -21.84 -16.92
N LEU A 458 -7.10 -23.08 -16.71
CA LEU A 458 -7.62 -23.58 -15.43
C LEU A 458 -6.70 -24.66 -14.88
N LEU A 459 -6.47 -24.62 -13.57
CA LEU A 459 -5.90 -25.75 -12.83
C LEU A 459 -6.86 -26.96 -12.87
N GLY A 460 -6.37 -28.15 -12.50
CA GLY A 460 -7.16 -29.38 -12.47
C GLY A 460 -8.38 -29.29 -11.55
N GLY A 461 -8.22 -28.64 -10.39
CA GLY A 461 -9.26 -28.29 -9.42
C GLY A 461 -10.13 -27.11 -9.87
N GLY A 462 -9.91 -26.62 -11.09
CA GLY A 462 -10.72 -25.62 -11.75
C GLY A 462 -10.23 -24.19 -11.55
N ALA A 463 -9.41 -23.86 -10.56
CA ALA A 463 -9.01 -22.47 -10.30
C ALA A 463 -8.39 -21.80 -11.55
N PRO A 464 -8.90 -20.65 -12.02
CA PRO A 464 -8.30 -19.93 -13.15
C PRO A 464 -6.93 -19.37 -12.79
N SER A 465 -6.00 -19.42 -13.76
CA SER A 465 -4.69 -18.77 -13.68
C SER A 465 -4.61 -17.68 -14.74
N VAL A 466 -4.75 -16.41 -14.34
CA VAL A 466 -4.72 -15.24 -15.23
C VAL A 466 -3.29 -15.03 -15.73
N PRO A 467 -3.02 -15.23 -17.03
CA PRO A 467 -1.70 -15.06 -17.61
C PRO A 467 -1.30 -13.59 -17.65
N ALA A 468 -0.01 -13.34 -17.51
CA ALA A 468 0.60 -12.06 -17.83
C ALA A 468 0.37 -11.72 -19.32
N LEU A 469 0.41 -10.43 -19.65
CA LEU A 469 0.36 -9.97 -21.03
C LEU A 469 1.75 -9.76 -21.63
N GLY A 470 2.79 -9.99 -20.84
CA GLY A 470 4.16 -9.72 -21.20
C GLY A 470 4.71 -8.41 -20.64
N PRO A 471 5.99 -8.11 -20.89
CA PRO A 471 6.77 -7.17 -20.08
C PRO A 471 6.37 -5.70 -20.23
N GLY A 472 6.01 -5.06 -19.12
CA GLY A 472 5.52 -3.67 -19.12
C GLY A 472 4.12 -3.51 -19.70
N ARG A 473 3.34 -4.60 -19.78
CA ARG A 473 1.91 -4.59 -20.06
C ARG A 473 1.12 -4.87 -18.79
N HIS A 474 -0.16 -4.52 -18.83
CA HIS A 474 -1.05 -4.63 -17.69
C HIS A 474 -2.49 -4.91 -18.13
N GLN A 475 -3.28 -5.40 -17.20
CA GLN A 475 -4.70 -5.67 -17.38
C GLN A 475 -5.46 -5.42 -16.09
N THR A 476 -6.75 -5.12 -16.21
CA THR A 476 -7.65 -5.03 -15.06
C THR A 476 -8.52 -6.28 -15.00
N VAL A 477 -8.48 -6.97 -13.88
CA VAL A 477 -9.31 -8.15 -13.61
C VAL A 477 -10.36 -7.77 -12.58
N VAL A 478 -11.62 -7.82 -12.98
CA VAL A 478 -12.75 -7.55 -12.08
C VAL A 478 -13.36 -8.88 -11.67
N LEU A 479 -13.28 -9.20 -10.38
CA LEU A 479 -13.90 -10.37 -9.78
C LEU A 479 -15.26 -9.97 -9.21
N THR A 480 -16.31 -10.65 -9.64
CA THR A 480 -17.69 -10.53 -9.13
C THR A 480 -18.07 -11.86 -8.48
N ARG A 481 -19.23 -11.97 -7.81
CA ARG A 481 -19.68 -13.24 -7.22
C ARG A 481 -19.77 -14.40 -8.21
N ASP A 482 -20.22 -14.06 -9.42
CA ASP A 482 -20.64 -15.02 -10.43
C ASP A 482 -19.63 -15.13 -11.59
N GLY A 483 -18.46 -14.50 -11.45
CA GLY A 483 -17.38 -14.70 -12.40
C GLY A 483 -16.28 -13.66 -12.35
N MET A 484 -15.56 -13.59 -13.46
CA MET A 484 -14.42 -12.72 -13.67
C MET A 484 -14.50 -12.05 -15.04
N GLU A 485 -14.14 -10.78 -15.09
CA GLU A 485 -13.96 -10.02 -16.32
C GLU A 485 -12.49 -9.58 -16.45
N ARG A 486 -11.87 -9.85 -17.60
CA ARG A 486 -10.50 -9.48 -17.91
C ARG A 486 -10.49 -8.37 -18.97
N TRP A 487 -10.00 -7.20 -18.57
CA TRP A 487 -9.93 -5.99 -19.37
C TRP A 487 -8.48 -5.74 -19.81
N ILE A 488 -8.21 -5.96 -21.09
CA ILE A 488 -6.91 -5.71 -21.72
C ILE A 488 -6.99 -4.36 -22.45
N PRO A 489 -6.24 -3.31 -22.05
CA PRO A 489 -6.40 -1.95 -22.57
C PRO A 489 -6.41 -1.83 -24.10
N GLU A 490 -5.56 -2.60 -24.79
CA GLU A 490 -5.43 -2.57 -26.25
C GLU A 490 -6.63 -3.22 -26.97
N ARG A 491 -7.35 -4.12 -26.30
CA ARG A 491 -8.50 -4.85 -26.86
C ARG A 491 -9.85 -4.33 -26.37
N ALA A 492 -9.87 -3.69 -25.20
CA ALA A 492 -11.08 -3.28 -24.50
C ALA A 492 -11.99 -2.39 -25.37
N ALA A 493 -11.41 -1.45 -26.12
CA ALA A 493 -12.16 -0.55 -27.00
C ALA A 493 -12.84 -1.26 -28.19
N GLN A 494 -12.34 -2.43 -28.61
CA GLN A 494 -12.81 -3.13 -29.80
C GLN A 494 -13.68 -4.35 -29.48
N ARG A 495 -13.35 -5.09 -28.41
CA ARG A 495 -13.93 -6.40 -28.10
C ARG A 495 -14.61 -6.49 -26.73
N GLY A 496 -14.48 -5.47 -25.88
CA GLY A 496 -14.94 -5.54 -24.49
C GLY A 496 -14.10 -6.50 -23.63
N PRO A 497 -14.58 -6.88 -22.43
CA PRO A 497 -13.88 -7.78 -21.53
C PRO A 497 -14.00 -9.24 -21.97
N GLU A 498 -12.96 -10.02 -21.68
CA GLU A 498 -13.07 -11.48 -21.71
C GLU A 498 -13.73 -11.94 -20.41
N ARG A 499 -14.84 -12.69 -20.53
CA ARG A 499 -15.68 -13.10 -19.38
C ARG A 499 -15.48 -14.58 -19.06
N LEU A 500 -15.43 -14.90 -17.77
CA LEU A 500 -15.44 -16.26 -17.24
C LEU A 500 -16.52 -16.36 -16.18
N GLU A 501 -17.61 -17.09 -16.46
CA GLU A 501 -18.68 -17.34 -15.49
C GLU A 501 -18.26 -18.42 -14.49
N ARG A 502 -18.42 -18.14 -13.19
CA ARG A 502 -17.99 -19.02 -12.10
C ARG A 502 -18.46 -18.56 -10.72
N SER A 503 -18.83 -19.52 -9.87
CA SER A 503 -18.95 -19.29 -8.42
C SER A 503 -17.63 -19.55 -7.69
N TRP A 504 -17.28 -18.71 -6.73
CA TRP A 504 -16.09 -18.90 -5.89
C TRP A 504 -16.39 -19.81 -4.70
N GLU A 505 -15.81 -21.00 -4.69
CA GLU A 505 -15.93 -21.94 -3.57
C GLU A 505 -15.39 -21.32 -2.27
N GLY A 506 -16.02 -21.61 -1.13
CA GLY A 506 -15.55 -21.16 0.19
C GLY A 506 -15.58 -19.65 0.40
N VAL A 507 -16.29 -18.89 -0.44
CA VAL A 507 -16.51 -17.45 -0.27
C VAL A 507 -17.95 -17.24 0.18
N ALA A 508 -18.16 -16.59 1.33
CA ALA A 508 -19.50 -16.43 1.89
C ALA A 508 -20.35 -15.46 1.03
N GLY A 509 -21.49 -15.94 0.52
CA GLY A 509 -22.45 -15.19 -0.30
C GLY A 509 -23.43 -14.29 0.48
N GLN A 510 -23.20 -14.09 1.78
CA GLN A 510 -23.84 -13.11 2.65
C GLN A 510 -22.70 -12.39 3.39
N ASP A 511 -22.67 -11.06 3.34
CA ASP A 511 -21.62 -10.17 3.90
C ASP A 511 -20.28 -10.07 3.15
N ALA A 512 -20.17 -10.71 1.98
CA ALA A 512 -19.42 -10.13 0.88
C ALA A 512 -20.45 -9.68 -0.13
N GLY A 513 -20.93 -8.46 0.04
CA GLY A 513 -20.74 -7.62 -1.11
C GLY A 513 -21.78 -7.56 -2.20
N LEU A 514 -22.40 -8.69 -2.49
CA LEU A 514 -22.72 -9.03 -3.87
C LEU A 514 -24.19 -9.36 -3.97
N VAL A 515 -24.99 -8.33 -4.25
CA VAL A 515 -26.42 -8.44 -4.57
C VAL A 515 -26.57 -8.62 -6.10
N PRO A 516 -27.58 -9.36 -6.59
CA PRO A 516 -27.74 -9.61 -8.02
C PRO A 516 -28.08 -8.33 -8.79
N SER A 517 -27.39 -8.10 -9.91
CA SER A 517 -27.83 -7.11 -10.88
C SER A 517 -29.09 -7.62 -11.61
N GLY A 518 -30.25 -7.14 -11.16
CA GLY A 518 -31.45 -6.94 -11.97
C GLY A 518 -32.05 -8.15 -12.68
N ALA A 519 -33.02 -8.80 -12.03
CA ALA A 519 -34.15 -9.36 -12.75
C ALA A 519 -35.02 -8.20 -13.28
N GLU A 520 -35.25 -8.18 -14.59
CA GLU A 520 -36.14 -7.23 -15.26
C GLU A 520 -37.52 -7.22 -14.58
N ARG A 521 -37.99 -6.02 -14.21
CA ARG A 521 -39.41 -5.80 -13.94
C ARG A 521 -40.13 -5.77 -15.29
N ARG A 522 -41.02 -6.73 -15.50
CA ARG A 522 -42.22 -6.57 -16.32
C ARG A 522 -43.43 -6.99 -15.53
#